data_AF-A0A418Y040-F1
#
_entry.id   AF-A0A418Y040-F1
#
_cell.length_a   1.000
_cell.length_b   1.000
_cell.length_c   1.000
_cell.angle_alpha   90.00
_cell.angle_beta   90.00
_cell.angle_gamma   90.00
#
_symmetry.space_group_name_H-M   'P 1'
#
loop_
_entity.id
_entity.type
_entity.pdbx_description
1 polymer ?
#
loop_
_entity_poly.entity_id
_entity_poly.type
_entity_poly.pdbx_seq_one_letter_code
_entity_poly.pdbx_strand_id
1 'polypeptide(L)'
;MRNITSIPAALCAALLAPPLMAETSDEAVQRQLEELRSMRHHLEQQSQEFDQRIQQLETELYGDAPPVASRPADNPGISLGYRPGKGFNLFNSDMGEVNFGVFSYTRYLNQKDFERTYTDSFGNTSSIDPRNDFQFQKVNISFKGWIFDPKLHYLFYTWTSNTSQGDPAQVVVAGNLGYHFNPAFKLYAGIGALPSTRSTNYTFPNWLKNDHRTIADEFFRGSYTTGVWAEGQIAEGLQYRAMLGNNLSQLGVSGNQLDDGLNTASGAIWWMPTTGEFGPGEGLGDYEFHEAVATRFGLHFTYSREDAQAQPGTNSFENSQIRLSDGTLIFQADPFGNGTAINQATYRMAAANAGLKYRGWFLEAEYYHRQVDNFDANGPLPVDELEDKGYQVQASMMAIPKVLQPYVAYSEIQGEYGTPHDLSVGVNWYPFKRKEFRFNVQGLYLKDSPVGYSSVPFQVGGNGWAFTTDMVLAF
;
A
#
# COMPACT_ATOMS: atom_id res chain seq x y z
N MET A 1 -23.76 -34.41 3.60
CA MET A 1 -23.59 -35.11 2.30
C MET A 1 -24.39 -34.36 1.24
N ARG A 2 -23.71 -33.46 0.52
CA ARG A 2 -24.18 -32.77 -0.69
C ARG A 2 -22.99 -32.85 -1.65
N ASN A 3 -23.12 -33.64 -2.72
CA ASN A 3 -22.06 -33.78 -3.71
C ASN A 3 -22.23 -32.74 -4.80
N ILE A 4 -21.23 -31.86 -4.86
CA ILE A 4 -20.94 -30.93 -5.94
C ILE A 4 -20.17 -31.70 -7.02
N THR A 5 -20.55 -31.57 -8.28
CA THR A 5 -19.76 -31.95 -9.47
C THR A 5 -19.87 -30.78 -10.45
N SER A 6 -18.87 -29.89 -10.47
CA SER A 6 -17.70 -29.87 -11.36
C SER A 6 -18.05 -29.56 -12.82
N ILE A 7 -17.91 -28.29 -13.20
CA ILE A 7 -17.87 -27.80 -14.59
C ILE A 7 -16.44 -28.05 -15.11
N PRO A 8 -16.22 -28.75 -16.24
CA PRO A 8 -14.90 -28.81 -16.84
C PRO A 8 -14.69 -27.63 -17.80
N ALA A 9 -13.53 -27.02 -17.67
CA ALA A 9 -12.95 -26.08 -18.60
C ALA A 9 -12.71 -26.74 -19.97
N ALA A 10 -13.31 -26.20 -21.02
CA ALA A 10 -12.89 -26.43 -22.40
C ALA A 10 -13.30 -25.22 -23.26
N LEU A 11 -12.76 -24.05 -22.93
CA LEU A 11 -12.85 -22.85 -23.75
C LEU A 11 -11.45 -22.29 -24.01
N CYS A 12 -10.62 -23.07 -24.70
CA CYS A 12 -9.39 -22.59 -25.33
C CYS A 12 -8.76 -23.69 -26.19
N ALA A 13 -9.31 -23.91 -27.40
CA ALA A 13 -8.58 -24.46 -28.55
C ALA A 13 -9.54 -24.60 -29.76
N ALA A 14 -9.89 -23.49 -30.40
CA ALA A 14 -10.45 -23.50 -31.76
C ALA A 14 -10.27 -22.13 -32.45
N LEU A 15 -9.07 -21.57 -32.34
CA LEU A 15 -8.57 -20.58 -33.30
C LEU A 15 -7.47 -21.32 -34.06
N LEU A 16 -7.59 -21.38 -35.40
CA LEU A 16 -6.73 -22.08 -36.37
C LEU A 16 -7.25 -23.44 -36.87
N ALA A 17 -8.41 -23.44 -37.52
CA ALA A 17 -8.75 -24.43 -38.55
C ALA A 17 -9.50 -23.71 -39.71
N PRO A 18 -9.28 -24.06 -40.99
CA PRO A 18 -9.95 -23.42 -42.11
C PRO A 18 -11.46 -23.70 -42.06
N PRO A 19 -12.32 -22.92 -42.74
CA PRO A 19 -13.74 -23.15 -42.71
C PRO A 19 -14.03 -24.43 -43.48
N LEU A 20 -14.14 -25.56 -42.77
CA LEU A 20 -14.86 -26.71 -43.28
C LEU A 20 -16.33 -26.35 -43.20
N MET A 21 -16.88 -25.92 -44.34
CA MET A 21 -18.31 -25.98 -44.63
C MET A 21 -18.74 -27.44 -44.50
N ALA A 22 -19.09 -27.86 -43.29
CA ALA A 22 -19.82 -29.09 -43.06
C ALA A 22 -21.30 -28.77 -43.27
N GLU A 23 -21.80 -29.07 -44.47
CA GLU A 23 -23.24 -29.19 -44.72
C GLU A 23 -23.78 -30.33 -43.85
N THR A 24 -24.14 -30.03 -42.60
CA THR A 24 -24.96 -30.93 -41.79
C THR A 24 -26.42 -30.65 -42.12
N SER A 25 -26.96 -31.43 -43.06
CA SER A 25 -28.38 -31.50 -43.37
C SER A 25 -29.14 -32.27 -42.29
N ASP A 26 -29.08 -31.80 -41.04
CA ASP A 26 -29.83 -32.39 -39.93
C ASP A 26 -31.04 -31.49 -39.64
N GLU A 27 -32.20 -31.85 -40.20
CA GLU A 27 -33.46 -31.09 -40.05
C GLU A 27 -33.79 -30.80 -38.57
N ALA A 28 -33.35 -31.67 -37.65
CA ALA A 28 -33.53 -31.48 -36.22
C ALA A 28 -32.76 -30.26 -35.69
N VAL A 29 -31.53 -30.04 -36.17
CA VAL A 29 -30.67 -28.92 -35.76
C VAL A 29 -31.19 -27.60 -36.35
N GLN A 30 -31.70 -27.62 -37.59
CA GLN A 30 -32.34 -26.45 -38.18
C GLN A 30 -33.61 -26.04 -37.43
N ARG A 31 -34.46 -27.01 -37.05
CA ARG A 31 -35.65 -26.72 -36.23
C ARG A 31 -35.30 -26.16 -34.86
N GLN A 32 -34.28 -26.72 -34.19
CA GLN A 32 -33.82 -26.16 -32.92
C GLN A 32 -33.27 -24.73 -33.07
N LEU A 33 -32.59 -24.42 -34.17
CA LEU A 33 -32.08 -23.08 -34.42
C LEU A 33 -33.21 -22.06 -34.68
N GLU A 34 -34.25 -22.47 -35.41
CA GLU A 34 -35.45 -21.65 -35.63
C GLU A 34 -36.22 -21.43 -34.32
N GLU A 35 -36.37 -22.48 -33.50
CA GLU A 35 -37.00 -22.39 -32.19
C GLU A 35 -36.22 -21.44 -31.27
N LEU A 36 -34.89 -21.56 -31.21
CA LEU A 36 -34.05 -20.63 -30.44
C LEU A 36 -34.11 -19.19 -30.95
N ARG A 37 -34.18 -18.96 -32.26
CA ARG A 37 -34.34 -17.62 -32.84
C ARG A 37 -35.70 -17.02 -32.51
N SER A 38 -36.76 -17.82 -32.58
CA SER A 38 -38.11 -17.40 -32.18
C SER A 38 -38.18 -17.07 -30.69
N MET A 39 -37.54 -17.89 -29.84
CA MET A 39 -37.47 -17.65 -28.39
C MET A 39 -36.67 -16.39 -28.07
N ARG A 40 -35.56 -16.14 -28.78
CA ARG A 40 -34.81 -14.89 -28.66
C ARG A 40 -35.65 -13.68 -29.05
N HIS A 41 -36.34 -13.73 -30.19
CA HIS A 41 -37.21 -12.62 -30.59
C HIS A 41 -38.38 -12.40 -29.63
N HIS A 42 -38.93 -13.48 -29.07
CA HIS A 42 -39.96 -13.39 -28.04
C HIS A 42 -39.43 -12.75 -26.76
N LEU A 43 -38.23 -13.13 -26.31
CA LEU A 43 -37.58 -12.51 -25.15
C LEU A 43 -37.22 -11.04 -25.40
N GLU A 44 -36.78 -10.68 -26.61
CA GLU A 44 -36.54 -9.29 -27.01
C GLU A 44 -37.84 -8.47 -26.97
N GLN A 45 -38.96 -9.03 -27.45
CA GLN A 45 -40.28 -8.39 -27.34
C GLN A 45 -40.74 -8.26 -25.89
N GLN A 46 -40.61 -9.30 -25.07
CA GLN A 46 -40.96 -9.25 -23.66
C GLN A 46 -40.10 -8.22 -22.90
N SER A 47 -38.81 -8.11 -23.21
CA SER A 47 -37.95 -7.07 -22.64
C SER A 47 -38.44 -5.68 -23.00
N GLN A 48 -38.82 -5.44 -24.26
CA GLN A 48 -39.35 -4.15 -24.70
C GLN A 48 -40.69 -3.82 -24.04
N GLU A 49 -41.58 -4.80 -23.89
CA GLU A 49 -42.84 -4.61 -23.15
C GLU A 49 -42.59 -4.33 -21.67
N PHE A 50 -41.61 -4.99 -21.06
CA PHE A 50 -41.22 -4.74 -19.68
C PHE A 50 -40.64 -3.33 -19.48
N ASP A 51 -39.77 -2.88 -20.40
CA ASP A 51 -39.21 -1.53 -20.39
C ASP A 51 -40.29 -0.46 -20.58
N GLN A 52 -41.25 -0.69 -21.50
CA GLN A 52 -42.41 0.18 -21.66
C GLN A 52 -43.29 0.22 -20.41
N ARG A 53 -43.43 -0.91 -19.72
CA ARG A 53 -44.19 -0.99 -18.48
C ARG A 53 -43.49 -0.24 -17.34
N ILE A 54 -42.17 -0.35 -17.24
CA ILE A 54 -41.37 0.44 -16.29
C ILE A 54 -41.58 1.94 -16.59
N GLN A 55 -41.42 2.36 -17.84
CA GLN A 55 -41.64 3.77 -18.22
C GLN A 55 -43.05 4.26 -17.88
N GLN A 56 -44.09 3.46 -18.16
CA GLN A 56 -45.46 3.82 -17.78
C GLN A 56 -45.63 3.96 -16.27
N LEU A 57 -45.06 3.03 -15.49
CA LEU A 57 -45.12 3.06 -14.03
C LEU A 57 -44.32 4.24 -13.46
N GLU A 58 -43.19 4.59 -14.08
CA GLU A 58 -42.41 5.79 -13.75
C GLU A 58 -43.20 7.08 -14.06
N THR A 59 -43.89 7.16 -15.20
CA THR A 59 -44.78 8.27 -15.54
C THR A 59 -45.99 8.36 -14.59
N GLU A 60 -46.53 7.23 -14.15
CA GLU A 60 -47.65 7.19 -13.20
C GLU A 60 -47.22 7.59 -11.78
N LEU A 61 -45.98 7.25 -11.39
CA LEU A 61 -45.44 7.55 -10.05
C LEU A 61 -44.89 8.98 -9.94
N TYR A 62 -44.33 9.53 -11.02
CA TYR A 62 -43.62 10.82 -11.00
C TYR A 62 -44.25 11.91 -11.91
N GLY A 63 -45.29 11.59 -12.70
CA GLY A 63 -45.88 12.46 -13.71
C GLY A 63 -45.04 12.57 -14.98
N ASP A 64 -45.55 13.25 -16.01
CA ASP A 64 -44.76 13.63 -17.20
C ASP A 64 -43.63 14.56 -16.75
N ALA A 65 -42.42 14.01 -16.61
CA ALA A 65 -41.23 14.84 -16.55
C ALA A 65 -41.17 15.61 -17.88
N PRO A 66 -41.03 16.96 -17.87
CA PRO A 66 -40.80 17.68 -19.11
C PRO A 66 -39.61 17.02 -19.82
N PRO A 67 -39.62 16.92 -21.16
CA PRO A 67 -38.50 16.33 -21.87
C PRO A 67 -37.27 17.06 -21.37
N VAL A 68 -36.40 16.33 -20.66
CA VAL A 68 -35.10 16.84 -20.28
C VAL A 68 -34.51 17.21 -21.62
N ALA A 69 -34.41 18.52 -21.89
CA ALA A 69 -33.73 18.99 -23.07
C ALA A 69 -32.41 18.24 -23.05
N SER A 70 -32.19 17.40 -24.06
CA SER A 70 -30.90 16.80 -24.28
C SER A 70 -29.97 17.98 -24.56
N ARG A 71 -29.47 18.62 -23.51
CA ARG A 71 -28.24 19.38 -23.60
C ARG A 71 -27.30 18.36 -24.24
N PRO A 72 -26.77 18.64 -25.44
CA PRO A 72 -25.55 17.94 -25.82
C PRO A 72 -24.65 18.06 -24.60
N ALA A 73 -24.10 16.96 -24.10
CA ALA A 73 -22.99 17.12 -23.19
C ALA A 73 -21.96 17.91 -24.01
N ASP A 74 -21.80 19.20 -23.71
CA ASP A 74 -20.88 20.09 -24.45
C ASP A 74 -19.44 19.52 -24.45
N ASN A 75 -19.19 18.54 -23.57
CA ASN A 75 -18.02 17.70 -23.52
C ASN A 75 -18.44 16.22 -23.30
N PRO A 76 -18.48 15.34 -24.32
CA PRO A 76 -18.89 13.93 -24.18
C PRO A 76 -17.95 13.08 -23.31
N GLY A 77 -16.90 13.68 -22.76
CA GLY A 77 -15.84 13.01 -22.04
C GLY A 77 -14.83 12.42 -23.01
N ILE A 78 -13.57 12.83 -22.85
CA ILE A 78 -12.46 12.35 -23.67
C ILE A 78 -11.36 11.79 -22.78
N SER A 79 -10.61 10.83 -23.27
CA SER A 79 -9.35 10.44 -22.63
C SER A 79 -8.28 11.47 -22.95
N LEU A 80 -7.52 11.89 -21.93
CA LEU A 80 -6.31 12.72 -22.09
C LEU A 80 -5.04 11.88 -22.32
N GLY A 81 -5.19 10.57 -22.50
CA GLY A 81 -4.08 9.64 -22.70
C GLY A 81 -3.18 9.49 -21.46
N TYR A 82 -1.91 9.17 -21.71
CA TYR A 82 -0.93 8.92 -20.66
C TYR A 82 -0.41 10.23 -20.02
N ARG A 83 -0.40 10.29 -18.69
CA ARG A 83 0.08 11.44 -17.90
C ARG A 83 1.14 10.97 -16.89
N PRO A 84 2.41 11.39 -17.03
CA PRO A 84 3.47 11.03 -16.07
C PRO A 84 3.06 11.29 -14.61
N GLY A 85 3.24 10.29 -13.73
CA GLY A 85 2.88 10.34 -12.31
C GLY A 85 1.38 10.26 -11.98
N LYS A 86 0.51 10.33 -13.00
CA LYS A 86 -0.95 10.19 -12.85
C LYS A 86 -1.49 8.89 -13.44
N GLY A 87 -0.77 8.29 -14.38
CA GLY A 87 -1.16 7.09 -15.10
C GLY A 87 -1.91 7.41 -16.39
N PHE A 88 -2.74 6.47 -16.85
CA PHE A 88 -3.59 6.69 -18.01
C PHE A 88 -4.88 7.38 -17.58
N ASN A 89 -5.16 8.56 -18.14
CA ASN A 89 -6.46 9.17 -18.00
C ASN A 89 -7.46 8.40 -18.86
N LEU A 90 -8.47 7.77 -18.24
CA LEU A 90 -9.48 7.02 -18.98
C LEU A 90 -10.67 7.89 -19.38
N PHE A 91 -10.93 8.95 -18.62
CA PHE A 91 -12.05 9.85 -18.83
C PHE A 91 -11.75 11.23 -18.24
N ASN A 92 -12.16 12.27 -18.96
CA ASN A 92 -12.11 13.67 -18.55
C ASN A 92 -13.24 14.45 -19.20
N SER A 93 -14.09 15.07 -18.39
CA SER A 93 -15.16 15.98 -18.80
C SER A 93 -15.37 17.07 -17.74
N ASP A 94 -16.36 17.93 -17.96
CA ASP A 94 -16.76 18.96 -17.00
C ASP A 94 -17.45 18.34 -15.76
N MET A 95 -17.80 17.05 -15.83
CA MET A 95 -18.46 16.30 -14.74
C MET A 95 -17.50 15.41 -13.95
N GLY A 96 -16.28 15.19 -14.42
CA GLY A 96 -15.32 14.36 -13.70
C GLY A 96 -14.07 13.97 -14.47
N GLU A 97 -13.10 13.47 -13.73
CA GLU A 97 -11.85 12.90 -14.23
C GLU A 97 -11.62 11.52 -13.58
N VAL A 98 -11.08 10.57 -14.34
CA VAL A 98 -10.54 9.32 -13.78
C VAL A 98 -9.18 9.00 -14.40
N ASN A 99 -8.21 8.74 -13.54
CA ASN A 99 -6.89 8.26 -13.91
C ASN A 99 -6.69 6.86 -13.34
N PHE A 100 -6.10 6.00 -14.17
CA PHE A 100 -5.75 4.63 -13.87
C PHE A 100 -4.23 4.51 -13.72
N GLY A 101 -3.79 4.07 -12.54
CA GLY A 101 -2.38 3.85 -12.25
C GLY A 101 -2.12 2.43 -11.78
N VAL A 102 -0.89 1.95 -12.04
CA VAL A 102 -0.44 0.61 -11.62
C VAL A 102 0.94 0.71 -10.99
N PHE A 103 1.14 0.02 -9.87
CA PHE A 103 2.45 -0.33 -9.35
C PHE A 103 2.57 -1.85 -9.26
N SER A 104 3.53 -2.43 -9.95
CA SER A 104 3.74 -3.87 -9.95
C SER A 104 5.17 -4.23 -10.30
N TYR A 105 5.62 -5.40 -9.85
CA TYR A 105 6.97 -5.88 -10.14
C TYR A 105 7.10 -7.39 -10.01
N THR A 106 8.06 -7.96 -10.74
CA THR A 106 8.57 -9.31 -10.49
C THR A 106 9.84 -9.24 -9.66
N ARG A 107 9.99 -10.14 -8.69
CA ARG A 107 11.16 -10.25 -7.80
C ARG A 107 11.82 -11.61 -7.95
N TYR A 108 13.14 -11.62 -8.08
CA TYR A 108 13.98 -12.72 -7.61
C TYR A 108 14.41 -12.43 -6.18
N LEU A 109 14.26 -13.39 -5.28
CA LEU A 109 14.73 -13.31 -3.88
C LEU A 109 15.68 -14.48 -3.59
N ASN A 110 16.77 -14.23 -2.88
CA ASN A 110 17.65 -15.26 -2.35
C ASN A 110 18.09 -14.91 -0.92
N GLN A 111 17.64 -15.71 0.04
CA GLN A 111 17.94 -15.58 1.47
C GLN A 111 18.81 -16.73 2.00
N LYS A 112 19.47 -17.51 1.12
CA LYS A 112 20.16 -18.75 1.53
C LYS A 112 21.25 -18.57 2.59
N ASP A 113 21.76 -17.35 2.75
CA ASP A 113 22.77 -16.98 3.75
C ASP A 113 22.18 -16.74 5.15
N PHE A 114 20.85 -16.68 5.30
CA PHE A 114 20.24 -16.52 6.61
C PHE A 114 20.52 -17.70 7.54
N GLU A 115 20.78 -17.39 8.80
CA GLU A 115 20.72 -18.36 9.89
C GLU A 115 19.35 -19.07 9.89
N ARG A 116 19.34 -20.36 10.23
CA ARG A 116 18.13 -21.20 10.18
C ARG A 116 17.28 -21.12 11.44
N THR A 117 17.84 -20.53 12.48
CA THR A 117 17.20 -20.39 13.79
C THR A 117 17.56 -19.05 14.38
N TYR A 118 16.65 -18.50 15.16
CA TYR A 118 16.86 -17.29 15.93
C TYR A 118 16.39 -17.52 17.36
N THR A 119 17.13 -17.01 18.33
CA THR A 119 16.78 -17.09 19.75
C THR A 119 16.58 -15.68 20.28
N ASP A 120 15.40 -15.43 20.86
CA ASP A 120 15.05 -14.15 21.45
C ASP A 120 15.74 -13.91 22.82
N SER A 121 15.49 -12.76 23.44
CA SER A 121 16.09 -12.40 24.73
C SER A 121 15.66 -13.28 25.91
N PHE A 122 14.59 -14.05 25.74
CA PHE A 122 14.03 -14.93 26.76
C PHE A 122 14.42 -16.40 26.55
N GLY A 123 15.22 -16.70 25.51
CA GLY A 123 15.70 -18.04 25.21
C GLY A 123 14.75 -18.87 24.35
N ASN A 124 13.68 -18.29 23.80
CA ASN A 124 12.81 -19.00 22.87
C ASN A 124 13.47 -19.06 21.49
N THR A 125 13.66 -20.27 20.98
CA THR A 125 14.20 -20.47 19.63
C THR A 125 13.08 -20.66 18.62
N SER A 126 13.14 -19.90 17.53
CA SER A 126 12.26 -20.01 16.36
C SER A 126 13.05 -20.49 15.14
N SER A 127 12.38 -21.21 14.23
CA SER A 127 12.95 -21.58 12.94
C SER A 127 12.72 -20.46 11.93
N ILE A 128 13.76 -20.12 11.18
CA ILE A 128 13.69 -19.26 10.00
C ILE A 128 13.58 -20.17 8.77
N ASP A 129 12.69 -19.84 7.84
CA ASP A 129 12.56 -20.54 6.56
C ASP A 129 13.03 -19.66 5.39
N PRO A 130 14.34 -19.63 5.09
CA PRO A 130 14.89 -18.83 4.01
C PRO A 130 14.36 -19.19 2.64
N ARG A 131 13.99 -18.16 1.87
CA ARG A 131 13.43 -18.30 0.53
C ARG A 131 14.47 -18.17 -0.59
N ASN A 132 14.20 -18.83 -1.70
CA ASN A 132 14.90 -18.64 -2.96
C ASN A 132 13.93 -18.88 -4.12
N ASP A 133 13.35 -17.81 -4.64
CA ASP A 133 12.23 -17.91 -5.57
C ASP A 133 12.10 -16.70 -6.50
N PHE A 134 11.29 -16.90 -7.54
CA PHE A 134 10.77 -15.84 -8.40
C PHE A 134 9.29 -15.65 -8.12
N GLN A 135 8.87 -14.40 -7.99
CA GLN A 135 7.49 -14.04 -7.68
C GLN A 135 7.04 -12.86 -8.52
N PHE A 136 5.79 -12.88 -8.95
CA PHE A 136 5.11 -11.65 -9.34
C PHE A 136 4.62 -10.95 -8.07
N GLN A 137 5.52 -10.17 -7.46
CA GLN A 137 5.54 -9.93 -6.02
C GLN A 137 4.37 -9.09 -5.50
N LYS A 138 4.01 -8.00 -6.21
CA LYS A 138 2.93 -7.09 -5.81
C LYS A 138 2.17 -6.60 -7.04
N VAL A 139 0.87 -6.43 -6.88
CA VAL A 139 0.00 -5.72 -7.82
C VAL A 139 -0.75 -4.68 -7.02
N ASN A 140 -0.61 -3.41 -7.37
CA ASN A 140 -1.42 -2.32 -6.88
C ASN A 140 -2.02 -1.60 -8.08
N ILE A 141 -3.34 -1.53 -8.12
CA ILE A 141 -4.14 -0.87 -9.16
C ILE A 141 -4.92 0.24 -8.49
N SER A 142 -4.88 1.44 -9.08
CA SER A 142 -5.56 2.61 -8.52
C SER A 142 -6.39 3.35 -9.56
N PHE A 143 -7.55 3.83 -9.14
CA PHE A 143 -8.41 4.77 -9.84
C PHE A 143 -8.53 6.03 -9.00
N LYS A 144 -8.10 7.16 -9.55
CA LYS A 144 -8.07 8.45 -8.84
C LYS A 144 -8.56 9.59 -9.70
N GLY A 145 -9.31 10.51 -9.11
CA GLY A 145 -9.86 11.63 -9.85
C GLY A 145 -10.79 12.50 -9.02
N TRP A 146 -11.73 13.16 -9.70
CA TRP A 146 -12.78 13.99 -9.11
C TRP A 146 -14.11 13.77 -9.83
N ILE A 147 -15.22 14.07 -9.17
CA ILE A 147 -16.57 13.88 -9.73
C ILE A 147 -17.51 14.97 -9.27
N PHE A 148 -18.36 15.47 -10.17
CA PHE A 148 -19.36 16.54 -10.00
C PHE A 148 -18.81 17.94 -9.65
N ASP A 149 -17.85 18.01 -8.73
CA ASP A 149 -17.11 19.21 -8.36
C ASP A 149 -15.61 18.86 -8.41
N PRO A 150 -14.76 19.66 -9.08
CA PRO A 150 -13.30 19.47 -9.06
C PRO A 150 -12.66 19.46 -7.67
N LYS A 151 -13.38 19.89 -6.62
CA LYS A 151 -12.98 19.78 -5.22
C LYS A 151 -13.32 18.44 -4.58
N LEU A 152 -14.26 17.69 -5.13
CA LEU A 152 -14.69 16.38 -4.64
C LEU A 152 -13.86 15.27 -5.30
N HIS A 153 -12.83 14.83 -4.59
CA HIS A 153 -11.86 13.84 -5.03
C HIS A 153 -12.16 12.44 -4.49
N TYR A 154 -11.70 11.43 -5.22
CA TYR A 154 -11.71 10.04 -4.79
C TYR A 154 -10.39 9.36 -5.17
N LEU A 155 -10.03 8.36 -4.36
CA LEU A 155 -8.98 7.39 -4.64
C LEU A 155 -9.52 6.01 -4.26
N PHE A 156 -9.63 5.13 -5.23
CA PHE A 156 -9.94 3.72 -5.02
C PHE A 156 -8.76 2.89 -5.46
N TYR A 157 -8.34 1.92 -4.65
CA TYR A 157 -7.22 1.06 -4.98
C TYR A 157 -7.47 -0.37 -4.55
N THR A 158 -6.91 -1.28 -5.33
CA THR A 158 -6.81 -2.70 -5.00
C THR A 158 -5.35 -3.05 -4.99
N TRP A 159 -4.89 -3.69 -3.92
CA TRP A 159 -3.53 -4.21 -3.90
C TRP A 159 -3.43 -5.57 -3.23
N THR A 160 -2.40 -6.31 -3.64
CA THR A 160 -2.09 -7.63 -3.11
C THR A 160 -0.59 -7.92 -3.23
N SER A 161 -0.06 -8.74 -2.33
CA SER A 161 1.25 -9.37 -2.52
C SER A 161 1.09 -10.87 -2.75
N ASN A 162 1.65 -11.37 -3.86
CA ASN A 162 1.41 -12.75 -4.24
C ASN A 162 2.17 -13.77 -3.40
N THR A 163 3.20 -13.34 -2.67
CA THR A 163 3.87 -14.18 -1.68
C THR A 163 3.01 -14.50 -0.47
N SER A 164 1.93 -13.76 -0.28
CA SER A 164 0.92 -13.99 0.75
C SER A 164 -0.29 -14.73 0.18
N GLN A 165 -0.19 -15.30 -1.03
CA GLN A 165 -1.29 -16.07 -1.62
C GLN A 165 -1.71 -17.23 -0.71
N GLY A 166 -2.95 -17.19 -0.26
CA GLY A 166 -3.50 -18.13 0.72
C GLY A 166 -3.64 -17.56 2.14
N ASP A 167 -3.02 -16.42 2.44
CA ASP A 167 -3.18 -15.75 3.72
C ASP A 167 -4.53 -14.99 3.79
N PRO A 168 -5.16 -14.90 4.97
CA PRO A 168 -6.33 -14.04 5.16
C PRO A 168 -6.04 -12.59 4.77
N ALA A 169 -7.02 -11.92 4.15
CA ALA A 169 -6.94 -10.50 3.75
C ALA A 169 -5.81 -10.13 2.77
N GLN A 170 -5.19 -11.10 2.07
CA GLN A 170 -4.16 -10.89 1.04
C GLN A 170 -4.55 -9.88 -0.06
N VAL A 171 -5.84 -9.77 -0.39
CA VAL A 171 -6.37 -8.79 -1.33
C VAL A 171 -7.09 -7.71 -0.55
N VAL A 172 -6.60 -6.49 -0.65
CA VAL A 172 -7.21 -5.33 -0.02
C VAL A 172 -7.85 -4.48 -1.11
N VAL A 173 -9.15 -4.24 -0.96
CA VAL A 173 -9.92 -3.28 -1.72
C VAL A 173 -10.21 -2.11 -0.78
N ALA A 174 -9.65 -0.95 -1.10
CA ALA A 174 -9.65 0.18 -0.19
C ALA A 174 -9.74 1.49 -0.97
N GLY A 175 -9.86 2.58 -0.24
CA GLY A 175 -9.95 3.89 -0.84
C GLY A 175 -10.32 4.97 0.16
N ASN A 176 -10.40 6.18 -0.36
CA ASN A 176 -10.84 7.35 0.39
C ASN A 176 -11.52 8.37 -0.51
N LEU A 177 -12.32 9.20 0.13
CA LEU A 177 -12.98 10.36 -0.45
C LEU A 177 -12.34 11.60 0.16
N GLY A 178 -12.18 12.65 -0.64
CA GLY A 178 -11.57 13.90 -0.23
C GLY A 178 -12.36 15.10 -0.72
N TYR A 179 -12.41 16.16 0.09
CA TYR A 179 -12.93 17.45 -0.32
C TYR A 179 -11.87 18.55 -0.12
N HIS A 180 -11.51 19.22 -1.22
CA HIS A 180 -10.47 20.23 -1.25
C HIS A 180 -11.08 21.63 -1.08
N PHE A 181 -11.14 22.12 0.16
CA PHE A 181 -11.68 23.45 0.42
C PHE A 181 -10.80 24.55 -0.19
N ASN A 182 -9.49 24.45 0.06
CA ASN A 182 -8.45 25.32 -0.46
C ASN A 182 -7.07 24.63 -0.30
N PRO A 183 -5.95 25.21 -0.80
CA PRO A 183 -4.62 24.60 -0.68
C PRO A 183 -4.14 24.34 0.76
N ALA A 184 -4.62 25.11 1.74
CA ALA A 184 -4.26 24.98 3.15
C ALA A 184 -5.11 23.95 3.92
N PHE A 185 -6.26 23.55 3.37
CA PHE A 185 -7.17 22.63 4.04
C PHE A 185 -7.90 21.73 3.05
N LYS A 186 -7.54 20.46 3.08
CA LYS A 186 -8.22 19.34 2.42
C LYS A 186 -8.62 18.34 3.50
N LEU A 187 -9.84 17.82 3.41
CA LEU A 187 -10.37 16.85 4.36
C LEU A 187 -10.65 15.54 3.64
N TYR A 188 -10.31 14.42 4.27
CA TYR A 188 -10.50 13.09 3.72
C TYR A 188 -11.12 12.15 4.75
N ALA A 189 -11.81 11.13 4.23
CA ALA A 189 -12.34 10.02 5.02
C ALA A 189 -12.18 8.70 4.24
N GLY A 190 -11.81 7.63 4.94
CA GLY A 190 -11.63 6.29 4.35
C GLY A 190 -10.38 5.62 4.90
N ILE A 191 -9.72 4.80 4.09
CA ILE A 191 -8.50 4.08 4.45
C ILE A 191 -7.28 4.86 3.96
N GLY A 192 -6.37 5.21 4.88
CA GLY A 192 -5.15 5.94 4.61
C GLY A 192 -4.01 5.52 5.53
N ALA A 193 -2.77 5.78 5.10
CA ALA A 193 -1.58 5.53 5.91
C ALA A 193 -1.45 6.58 7.01
N LEU A 194 -1.22 6.18 8.26
CA LEU A 194 -0.89 7.11 9.34
C LEU A 194 0.44 7.81 9.03
N PRO A 195 0.53 9.15 9.12
CA PRO A 195 1.76 9.89 8.85
C PRO A 195 2.80 9.78 9.99
N SER A 196 3.04 8.56 10.47
CA SER A 196 3.95 8.23 11.57
C SER A 196 5.42 8.46 11.27
N THR A 197 5.85 8.25 10.03
CA THR A 197 7.26 8.38 9.62
C THR A 197 7.35 8.99 8.23
N ARG A 198 8.58 9.27 7.78
CA ARG A 198 8.87 9.74 6.43
C ARG A 198 8.26 8.88 5.33
N SER A 199 8.32 7.56 5.48
CA SER A 199 7.89 6.59 4.47
C SER A 199 6.37 6.40 4.42
N THR A 200 5.65 6.67 5.51
CA THR A 200 4.18 6.55 5.54
C THR A 200 3.46 7.84 5.15
N ASN A 201 4.21 8.90 4.84
CA ASN A 201 3.66 10.19 4.42
C ASN A 201 3.82 10.43 2.90
N TYR A 202 2.99 9.73 2.10
CA TYR A 202 2.84 9.89 0.64
C TYR A 202 4.09 9.71 -0.23
N THR A 203 5.10 8.98 0.24
CA THR A 203 6.33 8.77 -0.55
C THR A 203 6.32 7.54 -1.43
N PHE A 204 5.50 6.54 -1.12
CA PHE A 204 5.39 5.33 -1.93
C PHE A 204 4.87 5.64 -3.35
N PRO A 205 5.41 5.03 -4.43
CA PRO A 205 6.49 4.03 -4.47
C PRO A 205 7.89 4.63 -4.72
N ASN A 206 8.08 5.93 -4.47
CA ASN A 206 9.27 6.68 -4.85
C ASN A 206 10.43 6.51 -3.85
N TRP A 207 10.78 5.27 -3.53
CA TRP A 207 11.89 4.94 -2.64
C TRP A 207 13.13 4.45 -3.42
N LEU A 208 14.29 4.51 -2.76
CA LEU A 208 15.54 3.94 -3.28
C LEU A 208 15.47 2.42 -3.37
N LYS A 209 14.99 1.80 -2.29
CA LYS A 209 14.65 0.38 -2.18
C LYS A 209 13.30 0.13 -2.86
N ASN A 210 13.05 -1.08 -3.37
CA ASN A 210 11.78 -1.38 -4.02
C ASN A 210 10.80 -2.08 -3.07
N ASP A 211 9.70 -1.39 -2.73
CA ASP A 211 8.56 -1.94 -1.98
C ASP A 211 8.90 -2.51 -0.59
N HIS A 212 9.96 -2.01 0.05
CA HIS A 212 10.23 -2.28 1.46
C HIS A 212 11.05 -1.16 2.09
N ARG A 213 10.89 -1.01 3.41
CA ARG A 213 11.58 -0.01 4.21
C ARG A 213 12.90 -0.57 4.76
N THR A 214 13.62 0.26 5.51
CA THR A 214 14.63 -0.22 6.46
C THR A 214 13.94 -0.90 7.64
N ILE A 215 14.65 -1.76 8.37
CA ILE A 215 14.03 -2.47 9.51
C ILE A 215 13.63 -1.50 10.63
N ALA A 216 14.38 -0.40 10.83
CA ALA A 216 14.00 0.63 11.81
C ALA A 216 12.70 1.33 11.43
N ASP A 217 12.58 1.84 10.20
CA ASP A 217 11.36 2.50 9.75
C ASP A 217 10.15 1.56 9.80
N GLU A 218 10.34 0.28 9.46
CA GLU A 218 9.29 -0.74 9.57
C GLU A 218 8.89 -1.05 11.03
N PHE A 219 9.82 -0.99 11.98
CA PHE A 219 9.58 -1.23 13.41
C PHE A 219 8.89 -0.06 14.12
N PHE A 220 9.15 1.18 13.69
CA PHE A 220 8.61 2.40 14.30
C PHE A 220 7.36 2.96 13.64
N ARG A 221 7.04 2.57 12.40
CA ARG A 221 5.88 3.14 11.70
C ARG A 221 4.55 2.59 12.21
N GLY A 222 3.50 3.39 12.05
CA GLY A 222 2.14 2.86 11.92
C GLY A 222 1.87 2.35 10.49
N SER A 223 0.65 1.91 10.25
CA SER A 223 0.22 1.38 8.95
C SER A 223 -1.06 2.06 8.44
N TYR A 224 -1.73 1.42 7.51
CA TYR A 224 -3.04 1.85 7.00
C TYR A 224 -4.13 1.56 8.02
N THR A 225 -4.97 2.55 8.27
CA THR A 225 -6.17 2.43 9.11
C THR A 225 -7.32 3.21 8.50
N THR A 226 -8.55 2.87 8.90
CA THR A 226 -9.73 3.66 8.54
C THR A 226 -9.80 4.87 9.46
N GLY A 227 -10.12 6.03 8.91
CA GLY A 227 -10.21 7.26 9.69
C GLY A 227 -10.58 8.49 8.88
N VAL A 228 -10.37 9.64 9.52
CA VAL A 228 -10.51 10.97 8.93
C VAL A 228 -9.21 11.73 9.08
N TRP A 229 -8.81 12.47 8.06
CA TRP A 229 -7.59 13.28 8.13
C TRP A 229 -7.70 14.58 7.36
N ALA A 230 -6.93 15.55 7.81
CA ALA A 230 -6.75 16.83 7.15
C ALA A 230 -5.29 16.99 6.72
N GLU A 231 -5.08 17.68 5.61
CA GLU A 231 -3.76 18.06 5.14
C GLU A 231 -3.81 19.40 4.40
N GLY A 232 -2.64 20.01 4.24
CA GLY A 232 -2.50 21.18 3.38
C GLY A 232 -1.20 21.93 3.58
N GLN A 233 -1.10 23.03 2.83
CA GLN A 233 0.04 23.93 2.87
C GLN A 233 -0.27 25.14 3.75
N ILE A 234 0.44 25.26 4.89
CA ILE A 234 0.24 26.37 5.85
C ILE A 234 0.96 27.63 5.37
N ALA A 235 2.15 27.46 4.79
CA ALA A 235 2.97 28.52 4.22
C ALA A 235 3.79 27.97 3.05
N GLU A 236 4.55 28.83 2.35
CA GLU A 236 5.43 28.38 1.28
C GLU A 236 6.42 27.30 1.78
N GLY A 237 6.40 26.14 1.12
CA GLY A 237 7.19 24.97 1.50
C GLY A 237 6.81 24.28 2.82
N LEU A 238 5.85 24.80 3.60
CA LEU A 238 5.43 24.25 4.90
C LEU A 238 4.08 23.53 4.80
N GLN A 239 4.10 22.22 5.04
CA GLN A 239 2.97 21.33 4.88
C GLN A 239 2.64 20.62 6.20
N TYR A 240 1.39 20.19 6.36
CA TYR A 240 0.98 19.33 7.47
C TYR A 240 0.05 18.22 6.99
N ARG A 241 -0.04 17.17 7.82
CA ARG A 241 -1.05 16.12 7.74
C ARG A 241 -1.39 15.65 9.13
N ALA A 242 -2.67 15.57 9.47
CA ALA A 242 -3.14 15.11 10.77
C ALA A 242 -4.32 14.15 10.57
N MET A 243 -4.24 12.96 11.18
CA MET A 243 -5.17 11.87 11.02
C MET A 243 -5.66 11.36 12.38
N LEU A 244 -6.97 11.17 12.48
CA LEU A 244 -7.62 10.36 13.51
C LEU A 244 -8.01 9.02 12.88
N GLY A 245 -7.54 7.93 13.46
CA GLY A 245 -7.75 6.58 12.95
C GLY A 245 -8.30 5.64 14.02
N ASN A 246 -8.75 4.46 13.59
CA ASN A 246 -9.29 3.45 14.49
C ASN A 246 -8.19 2.77 15.33
N ASN A 247 -7.04 2.50 14.72
CA ASN A 247 -5.93 1.77 15.33
C ASN A 247 -4.60 2.06 14.59
N LEU A 248 -3.49 1.52 15.09
CA LEU A 248 -2.17 1.69 14.47
C LEU A 248 -2.05 0.94 13.13
N SER A 249 -2.82 -0.13 12.93
CA SER A 249 -2.89 -0.92 11.70
C SER A 249 -4.19 -1.72 11.58
N GLN A 250 -4.99 -1.48 10.54
CA GLN A 250 -6.31 -2.12 10.37
C GLN A 250 -6.36 -3.22 9.30
N LEU A 251 -5.35 -3.34 8.43
CA LEU A 251 -5.43 -4.29 7.32
C LEU A 251 -5.52 -5.74 7.82
N GLY A 252 -6.67 -6.39 7.56
CA GLY A 252 -6.99 -7.73 8.07
C GLY A 252 -7.82 -7.76 9.36
N VAL A 253 -8.16 -6.60 9.93
CA VAL A 253 -8.99 -6.44 11.14
C VAL A 253 -10.40 -6.01 10.72
N SER A 254 -11.40 -6.81 11.12
CA SER A 254 -12.82 -6.49 10.87
C SER A 254 -13.35 -5.47 11.88
N GLY A 255 -14.44 -4.79 11.53
CA GLY A 255 -15.07 -3.81 12.42
C GLY A 255 -15.51 -4.37 13.78
N ASN A 256 -15.79 -5.67 13.89
CA ASN A 256 -16.16 -6.33 15.15
C ASN A 256 -14.96 -6.61 16.07
N GLN A 257 -13.74 -6.50 15.54
CA GLN A 257 -12.49 -6.68 16.29
C GLN A 257 -11.89 -5.34 16.72
N LEU A 258 -12.44 -4.22 16.25
CA LEU A 258 -12.02 -2.89 16.66
C LEU A 258 -12.51 -2.59 18.08
N ASP A 259 -11.66 -1.91 18.83
CA ASP A 259 -12.05 -1.28 20.09
C ASP A 259 -13.13 -0.22 19.86
N ASP A 260 -13.91 0.07 20.90
CA ASP A 260 -15.02 1.03 20.82
C ASP A 260 -14.57 2.51 20.94
N GLY A 261 -13.26 2.75 21.05
CA GLY A 261 -12.62 4.06 21.12
C GLY A 261 -11.97 4.56 19.80
N LEU A 262 -11.96 5.88 19.61
CA LEU A 262 -11.14 6.58 18.60
C LEU A 262 -9.73 6.79 19.17
N ASN A 263 -8.93 5.73 19.14
CA ASN A 263 -7.73 5.62 19.96
C ASN A 263 -6.44 6.07 19.29
N THR A 264 -6.45 6.35 17.99
CA THR A 264 -5.24 6.69 17.23
C THR A 264 -5.26 8.11 16.72
N ALA A 265 -4.21 8.86 17.04
CA ALA A 265 -3.93 10.18 16.48
C ALA A 265 -2.52 10.20 15.93
N SER A 266 -2.36 10.64 14.67
CA SER A 266 -1.06 10.75 14.03
C SER A 266 -0.95 12.05 13.25
N GLY A 267 0.17 12.75 13.41
CA GLY A 267 0.40 14.06 12.81
C GLY A 267 1.81 14.19 12.27
N ALA A 268 1.95 14.93 11.17
CA ALA A 268 3.21 15.31 10.58
C ALA A 268 3.20 16.78 10.17
N ILE A 269 4.34 17.43 10.33
CA ILE A 269 4.64 18.76 9.77
C ILE A 269 6.01 18.67 9.09
N TRP A 270 6.12 19.23 7.89
CA TRP A 270 7.39 19.25 7.17
C TRP A 270 7.58 20.52 6.36
N TRP A 271 8.84 20.92 6.23
CA TRP A 271 9.24 22.19 5.65
C TRP A 271 10.34 22.00 4.62
N MET A 272 10.21 22.66 3.48
CA MET A 272 11.17 22.70 2.39
C MET A 272 11.70 24.14 2.19
N PRO A 273 12.58 24.62 3.08
CA PRO A 273 12.90 26.06 3.19
C PRO A 273 13.69 26.66 2.02
N THR A 274 14.34 25.83 1.21
CA THR A 274 15.31 26.28 0.21
C THR A 274 14.67 26.48 -1.15
N THR A 275 14.19 25.40 -1.78
CA THR A 275 13.54 25.44 -3.10
C THR A 275 12.02 25.42 -3.03
N GLY A 276 11.43 25.19 -1.84
CA GLY A 276 9.98 25.02 -1.68
C GLY A 276 9.46 23.63 -2.11
N GLU A 277 10.32 22.75 -2.60
CA GLU A 277 9.96 21.42 -3.12
C GLU A 277 11.07 20.38 -2.88
N PHE A 278 10.77 19.10 -3.12
CA PHE A 278 11.71 17.98 -2.94
C PHE A 278 11.55 16.90 -4.02
N GLY A 279 11.15 17.31 -5.22
CA GLY A 279 10.80 16.45 -6.36
C GLY A 279 9.38 15.87 -6.29
N PRO A 280 8.91 15.23 -7.38
CA PRO A 280 7.61 14.57 -7.46
C PRO A 280 7.39 13.55 -6.34
N GLY A 281 6.26 13.66 -5.65
CA GLY A 281 5.91 12.80 -4.51
C GLY A 281 6.91 12.86 -3.36
N GLU A 282 7.75 13.90 -3.33
CA GLU A 282 8.85 14.06 -2.38
C GLU A 282 9.70 12.77 -2.29
N GLY A 283 9.99 12.11 -3.41
CA GLY A 283 10.64 10.79 -3.41
C GLY A 283 12.07 10.78 -2.84
N LEU A 284 12.58 9.61 -2.48
CA LEU A 284 13.96 9.40 -2.08
C LEU A 284 14.86 9.35 -3.33
N GLY A 285 15.99 10.07 -3.31
CA GLY A 285 16.88 10.20 -4.47
C GLY A 285 16.66 11.47 -5.30
N ASP A 286 17.65 11.82 -6.13
CA ASP A 286 17.60 13.02 -6.97
C ASP A 286 17.65 12.69 -8.47
N TYR A 287 16.64 11.96 -8.95
CA TYR A 287 16.49 11.67 -10.38
C TYR A 287 16.16 12.92 -11.20
N GLU A 288 15.43 13.85 -10.58
CA GLU A 288 15.03 15.15 -11.13
C GLU A 288 16.22 16.04 -11.46
N PHE A 289 17.34 15.84 -10.77
CA PHE A 289 18.57 16.63 -10.87
C PHE A 289 18.35 18.08 -10.42
N HIS A 290 18.31 18.30 -9.10
CA HIS A 290 18.10 19.64 -8.54
C HIS A 290 19.34 20.51 -8.76
N GLU A 291 19.22 21.59 -9.53
CA GLU A 291 20.35 22.49 -9.79
C GLU A 291 20.74 23.34 -8.58
N ALA A 292 19.75 23.65 -7.72
CA ALA A 292 19.91 24.29 -6.42
C ALA A 292 19.79 23.26 -5.30
N VAL A 293 20.34 23.58 -4.12
CA VAL A 293 20.23 22.68 -2.95
C VAL A 293 18.77 22.69 -2.47
N ALA A 294 18.08 21.56 -2.60
CA ALA A 294 16.75 21.34 -2.06
C ALA A 294 16.86 20.64 -0.71
N THR A 295 16.22 21.18 0.31
CA THR A 295 16.24 20.64 1.68
C THR A 295 14.84 20.37 2.17
N ARG A 296 14.71 19.38 3.05
CA ARG A 296 13.45 18.99 3.69
C ARG A 296 13.70 18.68 5.16
N PHE A 297 12.84 19.16 6.04
CA PHE A 297 12.84 18.84 7.47
C PHE A 297 11.44 18.40 7.88
N GLY A 298 11.31 17.31 8.63
CA GLY A 298 10.00 16.80 9.04
C GLY A 298 9.98 16.35 10.49
N LEU A 299 8.84 16.55 11.13
CA LEU A 299 8.51 16.03 12.45
C LEU A 299 7.21 15.23 12.35
N HIS A 300 7.18 14.09 13.02
CA HIS A 300 6.05 13.18 13.07
C HIS A 300 5.76 12.82 14.53
N PHE A 301 4.50 12.68 14.87
CA PHE A 301 4.05 12.20 16.17
C PHE A 301 2.87 11.27 16.00
N THR A 302 2.86 10.14 16.71
CA THR A 302 1.76 9.19 16.72
C THR A 302 1.48 8.74 18.14
N TYR A 303 0.20 8.74 18.50
CA TYR A 303 -0.35 8.17 19.71
C TYR A 303 -1.36 7.09 19.31
N SER A 304 -1.34 5.95 20.00
CA SER A 304 -2.36 4.91 19.84
C SER A 304 -2.57 4.11 21.12
N ARG A 305 -3.83 3.83 21.49
CA ARG A 305 -4.14 2.79 22.49
C ARG A 305 -4.48 1.50 21.74
N GLU A 306 -3.60 0.52 21.85
CA GLU A 306 -3.67 -0.72 21.07
C GLU A 306 -4.00 -1.92 21.95
N ASP A 307 -4.71 -2.87 21.36
CA ASP A 307 -4.91 -4.22 21.86
C ASP A 307 -4.51 -5.22 20.76
N ALA A 308 -4.72 -6.52 20.98
CA ALA A 308 -4.34 -7.54 19.99
C ALA A 308 -5.08 -7.40 18.64
N GLN A 309 -6.32 -6.88 18.63
CA GLN A 309 -7.29 -6.72 17.52
C GLN A 309 -7.28 -7.84 16.47
N ALA A 310 -7.00 -9.06 16.95
CA ALA A 310 -6.91 -10.32 16.23
C ALA A 310 -5.90 -10.34 15.07
N GLN A 311 -4.65 -10.47 15.49
CA GLN A 311 -3.57 -11.17 14.81
C GLN A 311 -3.94 -12.67 14.70
N PRO A 312 -4.31 -13.25 13.54
CA PRO A 312 -4.16 -14.69 13.38
C PRO A 312 -2.67 -15.01 13.58
N GLY A 313 -2.30 -16.22 13.97
CA GLY A 313 -0.91 -16.66 14.18
C GLY A 313 -0.01 -16.63 12.92
N THR A 314 -0.25 -15.71 11.99
CA THR A 314 0.41 -15.47 10.71
C THR A 314 0.71 -13.97 10.59
N ASN A 315 1.97 -13.61 10.34
CA ASN A 315 2.36 -12.24 10.00
C ASN A 315 1.64 -11.80 8.71
N SER A 316 0.64 -10.91 8.81
CA SER A 316 0.01 -10.27 7.65
C SER A 316 0.97 -9.30 6.95
N PHE A 317 0.78 -9.11 5.64
CA PHE A 317 1.75 -8.51 4.72
C PHE A 317 1.96 -6.99 4.84
N GLU A 318 1.21 -6.27 5.69
CA GLU A 318 1.37 -4.81 5.92
C GLU A 318 1.20 -4.43 7.40
N ASN A 319 1.31 -5.40 8.29
CA ASN A 319 0.93 -5.26 9.68
C ASN A 319 2.02 -4.62 10.55
N SER A 320 1.74 -3.47 11.15
CA SER A 320 2.66 -2.79 12.08
C SER A 320 2.38 -3.20 13.53
N GLN A 321 2.60 -4.48 13.84
CA GLN A 321 2.45 -4.98 15.20
C GLN A 321 3.51 -4.39 16.14
N ILE A 322 3.13 -4.13 17.38
CA ILE A 322 4.09 -3.69 18.41
C ILE A 322 4.94 -4.89 18.84
N ARG A 323 6.26 -4.73 18.72
CA ARG A 323 7.26 -5.75 19.03
C ARG A 323 8.35 -5.20 19.93
N LEU A 324 8.94 -6.05 20.75
CA LEU A 324 10.24 -5.79 21.39
C LEU A 324 11.35 -5.76 20.34
N SER A 325 12.52 -5.21 20.67
CA SER A 325 13.64 -5.10 19.73
C SER A 325 14.29 -6.44 19.33
N ASP A 326 13.89 -7.56 19.94
CA ASP A 326 14.21 -8.92 19.48
C ASP A 326 13.13 -9.53 18.56
N GLY A 327 12.05 -8.80 18.28
CA GLY A 327 10.94 -9.23 17.43
C GLY A 327 9.77 -9.91 18.15
N THR A 328 9.86 -10.11 19.47
CA THR A 328 8.78 -10.65 20.32
C THR A 328 7.54 -9.75 20.25
N LEU A 329 6.36 -10.32 20.00
CA LEU A 329 5.10 -9.58 19.96
C LEU A 329 4.60 -9.28 21.38
N ILE A 330 4.30 -8.03 21.71
CA ILE A 330 3.92 -7.68 23.10
C ILE A 330 2.53 -8.21 23.50
N PHE A 331 1.65 -8.48 22.53
CA PHE A 331 0.30 -9.00 22.76
C PHE A 331 0.23 -10.53 22.60
N GLN A 332 1.35 -11.21 22.40
CA GLN A 332 1.35 -12.68 22.37
C GLN A 332 1.20 -13.24 23.78
N ALA A 333 0.95 -14.55 23.88
CA ALA A 333 0.96 -15.23 25.16
C ALA A 333 2.38 -15.22 25.74
N ASP A 334 2.53 -14.73 26.97
CA ASP A 334 3.78 -14.72 27.73
C ASP A 334 4.96 -14.02 27.00
N PRO A 335 4.82 -12.71 26.65
CA PRO A 335 5.84 -11.99 25.89
C PRO A 335 7.14 -11.76 26.68
N PHE A 336 7.14 -11.93 28.01
CA PHE A 336 8.31 -11.75 28.87
C PHE A 336 8.80 -13.03 29.56
N GLY A 337 8.22 -14.19 29.24
CA GLY A 337 8.57 -15.47 29.90
C GLY A 337 8.24 -15.53 31.40
N ASN A 338 7.24 -14.77 31.86
CA ASN A 338 6.82 -14.67 33.25
C ASN A 338 5.37 -15.15 33.50
N GLY A 339 4.70 -15.68 32.48
CA GLY A 339 3.32 -16.18 32.54
C GLY A 339 2.23 -15.12 32.45
N THR A 340 2.57 -13.85 32.19
CA THR A 340 1.62 -12.74 32.07
C THR A 340 1.35 -12.41 30.60
N ALA A 341 0.14 -11.98 30.25
CA ALA A 341 -0.20 -11.45 28.93
C ALA A 341 -0.66 -9.98 29.03
N ILE A 342 -0.29 -9.18 28.04
CA ILE A 342 -0.76 -7.80 27.88
C ILE A 342 -2.04 -7.82 27.03
N ASN A 343 -3.11 -7.22 27.55
CA ASN A 343 -4.37 -7.01 26.83
C ASN A 343 -4.33 -5.70 26.05
N GLN A 344 -3.80 -4.63 26.66
CA GLN A 344 -3.69 -3.32 26.02
C GLN A 344 -2.39 -2.59 26.37
N ALA A 345 -1.90 -1.77 25.46
CA ALA A 345 -0.74 -0.91 25.67
C ALA A 345 -0.93 0.43 24.96
N THR A 346 -0.30 1.48 25.48
CA THR A 346 -0.26 2.80 24.84
C THR A 346 1.03 2.93 24.04
N TYR A 347 0.90 3.15 22.73
CA TYR A 347 1.98 3.46 21.81
C TYR A 347 2.13 4.97 21.66
N ARG A 348 3.34 5.49 21.90
CA ARG A 348 3.73 6.87 21.57
C ARG A 348 5.02 6.85 20.78
N MET A 349 5.05 7.55 19.65
CA MET A 349 6.27 7.64 18.84
C MET A 349 6.41 9.02 18.22
N ALA A 350 7.63 9.55 18.27
CA ALA A 350 8.04 10.72 17.53
C ALA A 350 9.16 10.37 16.55
N ALA A 351 9.10 10.95 15.35
CA ALA A 351 10.17 10.85 14.36
C ALA A 351 10.58 12.23 13.85
N ALA A 352 11.88 12.42 13.61
CA ALA A 352 12.43 13.63 13.04
C ALA A 352 13.32 13.28 11.84
N ASN A 353 13.10 13.91 10.70
CA ASN A 353 13.87 13.66 9.49
C ASN A 353 14.43 14.94 8.86
N ALA A 354 15.57 14.80 8.21
CA ALA A 354 16.23 15.86 7.46
C ALA A 354 16.82 15.28 6.17
N GLY A 355 16.51 15.90 5.03
CA GLY A 355 16.90 15.47 3.70
C GLY A 355 17.48 16.60 2.86
N LEU A 356 18.38 16.24 1.95
CA LEU A 356 19.05 17.14 1.01
C LEU A 356 19.15 16.49 -0.38
N LYS A 357 18.92 17.29 -1.42
CA LYS A 357 19.16 16.95 -2.82
C LYS A 357 19.98 18.03 -3.51
N TYR A 358 20.93 17.61 -4.34
CA TYR A 358 21.74 18.54 -5.15
C TYR A 358 22.45 17.81 -6.30
N ARG A 359 22.19 18.23 -7.54
CA ARG A 359 22.88 17.77 -8.75
C ARG A 359 23.00 16.25 -8.86
N GLY A 360 21.91 15.55 -8.58
CA GLY A 360 21.84 14.10 -8.60
C GLY A 360 22.21 13.43 -7.28
N TRP A 361 22.77 14.14 -6.31
CA TRP A 361 23.04 13.63 -4.97
C TRP A 361 21.79 13.71 -4.10
N PHE A 362 21.65 12.72 -3.22
CA PHE A 362 20.62 12.66 -2.20
C PHE A 362 21.19 12.09 -0.91
N LEU A 363 20.82 12.70 0.21
CA LEU A 363 21.07 12.22 1.56
C LEU A 363 19.86 12.52 2.43
N GLU A 364 19.37 11.55 3.19
CA GLU A 364 18.33 11.76 4.18
C GLU A 364 18.63 10.91 5.43
N ALA A 365 18.35 11.48 6.59
CA ALA A 365 18.38 10.80 7.87
C ALA A 365 17.04 10.95 8.57
N GLU A 366 16.63 9.93 9.32
CA GLU A 366 15.46 9.96 10.19
C GLU A 366 15.82 9.31 11.53
N TYR A 367 15.40 9.96 12.62
CA TYR A 367 15.55 9.47 13.99
C TYR A 367 14.17 9.17 14.56
N TYR A 368 14.08 8.13 15.38
CA TYR A 368 12.86 7.64 16.01
C TYR A 368 13.04 7.56 17.52
N HIS A 369 11.97 7.88 18.24
CA HIS A 369 11.84 7.62 19.67
C HIS A 369 10.44 7.10 19.96
N ARG A 370 10.35 5.90 20.51
CA ARG A 370 9.12 5.21 20.85
C ARG A 370 9.07 4.90 22.33
N GLN A 371 7.90 5.07 22.90
CA GLN A 371 7.55 4.69 24.26
C GLN A 371 6.28 3.82 24.19
N VAL A 372 6.33 2.65 24.81
CA VAL A 372 5.16 1.78 24.96
C VAL A 372 4.91 1.53 26.44
N ASP A 373 3.77 1.97 26.95
CA ASP A 373 3.50 1.97 28.40
C ASP A 373 2.01 1.80 28.73
N ASN A 374 1.65 2.05 29.99
CA ASN A 374 0.27 1.96 30.51
C ASN A 374 -0.34 0.58 30.25
N PHE A 375 0.42 -0.48 30.51
CA PHE A 375 -0.01 -1.85 30.23
C PHE A 375 -1.25 -2.24 31.03
N ASP A 376 -2.27 -2.75 30.35
CA ASP A 376 -3.33 -3.54 30.98
C ASP A 376 -2.95 -5.02 30.80
N ALA A 377 -2.65 -5.70 31.90
CA ALA A 377 -2.14 -7.07 31.90
C ALA A 377 -2.85 -7.93 32.93
N ASN A 378 -2.91 -9.24 32.68
CA ASN A 378 -3.56 -10.21 33.56
C ASN A 378 -2.71 -10.64 34.78
N GLY A 379 -1.57 -10.00 34.99
CA GLY A 379 -0.57 -10.35 36.01
C GLY A 379 0.53 -9.29 36.11
N PRO A 380 1.50 -9.46 37.04
CA PRO A 380 2.64 -8.57 37.14
C PRO A 380 3.52 -8.63 35.89
N LEU A 381 4.05 -7.49 35.47
CA LEU A 381 5.01 -7.36 34.37
C LEU A 381 6.41 -7.05 34.93
N PRO A 382 7.50 -7.44 34.24
CA PRO A 382 8.86 -7.10 34.66
C PRO A 382 9.21 -5.63 34.41
N VAL A 383 8.43 -4.94 33.57
CA VAL A 383 8.59 -3.54 33.18
C VAL A 383 7.25 -2.82 33.24
N ASP A 384 7.27 -1.52 33.51
CA ASP A 384 6.11 -0.62 33.43
C ASP A 384 6.08 0.20 32.13
N GLU A 385 7.22 0.25 31.42
CA GLU A 385 7.43 0.96 30.17
C GLU A 385 8.47 0.23 29.30
N LEU A 386 8.38 0.41 27.98
CA LEU A 386 9.39 0.05 26.99
C LEU A 386 9.83 1.30 26.23
N GLU A 387 11.13 1.59 26.23
CA GLU A 387 11.71 2.70 25.47
C GLU A 387 12.60 2.20 24.33
N ASP A 388 12.32 2.64 23.10
CA ASP A 388 13.14 2.33 21.94
C ASP A 388 13.58 3.61 21.21
N LYS A 389 14.83 3.62 20.78
CA LYS A 389 15.39 4.67 19.91
C LYS A 389 15.85 4.02 18.62
N GLY A 390 15.97 4.80 17.55
CA GLY A 390 16.55 4.27 16.34
C GLY A 390 16.80 5.35 15.32
N TYR A 391 17.51 4.99 14.27
CA TYR A 391 17.75 5.89 13.17
C TYR A 391 17.91 5.14 11.86
N GLN A 392 17.68 5.84 10.76
CA GLN A 392 18.08 5.42 9.43
C GLN A 392 18.82 6.54 8.71
N VAL A 393 19.75 6.17 7.84
CA VAL A 393 20.43 7.07 6.92
C VAL A 393 20.42 6.44 5.53
N GLN A 394 19.97 7.19 4.53
CA GLN A 394 19.90 6.76 3.15
C GLN A 394 20.60 7.77 2.24
N ALA A 395 21.44 7.28 1.34
CA ALA A 395 22.16 8.11 0.39
C ALA A 395 22.11 7.49 -1.01
N SER A 396 22.10 8.34 -2.04
CA SER A 396 22.23 7.91 -3.42
C SER A 396 22.84 9.01 -4.29
N MET A 397 23.31 8.62 -5.47
CA MET A 397 23.63 9.58 -6.52
C MET A 397 23.19 9.09 -7.89
N MET A 398 22.78 9.99 -8.77
CA MET A 398 22.62 9.69 -10.20
C MET A 398 23.98 9.62 -10.89
N ALA A 399 24.66 8.48 -10.75
CA ALA A 399 25.97 8.23 -11.36
C ALA A 399 25.96 8.41 -12.89
N ILE A 400 24.84 8.05 -13.53
CA ILE A 400 24.53 8.44 -14.90
C ILE A 400 23.15 9.11 -14.89
N PRO A 401 23.04 10.39 -15.29
CA PRO A 401 21.77 11.13 -15.26
C PRO A 401 20.62 10.34 -15.91
N LYS A 402 19.54 10.17 -15.14
CA LYS A 402 18.32 9.43 -15.52
C LYS A 402 18.51 7.96 -15.92
N VAL A 403 19.69 7.36 -15.70
CA VAL A 403 19.98 5.99 -16.14
C VAL A 403 20.41 5.09 -14.98
N LEU A 404 21.33 5.55 -14.13
CA LEU A 404 21.94 4.68 -13.12
C LEU A 404 22.05 5.40 -11.79
N GLN A 405 21.51 4.78 -10.74
CA GLN A 405 21.47 5.33 -9.39
C GLN A 405 21.91 4.29 -8.36
N PRO A 406 23.21 4.23 -8.03
CA PRO A 406 23.66 3.52 -6.82
C PRO A 406 23.10 4.18 -5.56
N TYR A 407 22.83 3.35 -4.56
CA TYR A 407 22.39 3.79 -3.24
C TYR A 407 22.93 2.91 -2.12
N VAL A 408 22.97 3.49 -0.93
CA VAL A 408 23.23 2.81 0.34
C VAL A 408 22.19 3.26 1.36
N ALA A 409 21.74 2.34 2.20
CA ALA A 409 20.87 2.64 3.33
C ALA A 409 21.31 1.82 4.54
N TYR A 410 21.38 2.45 5.70
CA TYR A 410 21.64 1.80 6.98
C TYR A 410 20.54 2.18 7.97
N SER A 411 20.14 1.24 8.82
CA SER A 411 19.31 1.56 9.98
C SER A 411 19.66 0.71 11.19
N GLU A 412 19.36 1.23 12.37
CA GLU A 412 19.59 0.59 13.65
C GLU A 412 18.47 0.92 14.62
N ILE A 413 18.08 -0.07 15.40
CA ILE A 413 17.14 0.05 16.51
C ILE A 413 17.92 -0.19 17.79
N GLN A 414 17.68 0.62 18.80
CA GLN A 414 18.26 0.59 20.13
C GLN A 414 17.10 0.42 21.12
N GLY A 415 16.73 -0.84 21.37
CA GLY A 415 15.71 -1.20 22.36
C GLY A 415 16.30 -2.01 23.50
N GLU A 416 15.47 -2.28 24.51
CA GLU A 416 15.88 -2.98 25.74
C GLU A 416 16.28 -4.45 25.54
N TYR A 417 15.81 -5.07 24.45
CA TYR A 417 15.94 -6.50 24.18
C TYR A 417 16.83 -6.79 22.94
N GLY A 418 17.66 -5.84 22.53
CA GLY A 418 18.55 -6.02 21.38
C GLY A 418 18.80 -4.76 20.57
N THR A 419 19.82 -4.83 19.71
CA THR A 419 20.26 -3.74 18.83
C THR A 419 20.29 -4.17 17.36
N PRO A 420 19.14 -4.52 16.77
CA PRO A 420 19.12 -5.02 15.40
C PRO A 420 19.38 -3.89 14.41
N HIS A 421 20.00 -4.24 13.28
CA HIS A 421 20.37 -3.29 12.24
C HIS A 421 20.33 -3.91 10.85
N ASP A 422 20.20 -3.07 9.82
CA ASP A 422 20.30 -3.47 8.42
C ASP A 422 21.27 -2.59 7.63
N LEU A 423 21.85 -3.18 6.58
CA LEU A 423 22.62 -2.47 5.57
C LEU A 423 22.14 -2.90 4.18
N SER A 424 21.66 -1.95 3.41
CA SER A 424 21.31 -2.13 2.00
C SER A 424 22.35 -1.46 1.11
N VAL A 425 22.87 -2.20 0.13
CA VAL A 425 23.64 -1.64 -0.98
C VAL A 425 22.96 -2.08 -2.27
N GLY A 426 22.62 -1.12 -3.13
CA GLY A 426 21.90 -1.44 -4.35
C GLY A 426 22.04 -0.42 -5.45
N VAL A 427 21.44 -0.74 -6.59
CA VAL A 427 21.44 0.07 -7.80
C VAL A 427 20.04 0.06 -8.42
N ASN A 428 19.55 1.25 -8.76
CA ASN A 428 18.42 1.40 -9.67
C ASN A 428 18.95 1.68 -11.09
N TRP A 429 18.47 0.91 -12.07
CA TRP A 429 18.77 1.08 -13.49
C TRP A 429 17.49 1.39 -14.26
N TYR A 430 17.50 2.52 -14.99
CA TYR A 430 16.38 3.08 -15.75
C TYR A 430 16.69 2.98 -17.25
N PRO A 431 16.46 1.82 -17.90
CA PRO A 431 16.90 1.59 -19.29
C PRO A 431 16.24 2.57 -20.29
N PHE A 432 15.02 3.01 -20.00
CA PHE A 432 14.28 3.93 -20.86
C PHE A 432 14.43 5.40 -20.49
N LYS A 433 15.29 5.75 -19.52
CA LYS A 433 15.38 7.11 -18.95
C LYS A 433 14.03 7.64 -18.45
N ARG A 434 13.27 6.71 -17.86
CA ARG A 434 11.91 6.90 -17.36
C ARG A 434 11.83 6.27 -15.97
N LYS A 435 11.26 6.99 -15.01
CA LYS A 435 11.09 6.48 -13.63
C LYS A 435 10.12 5.31 -13.57
N GLU A 436 9.20 5.26 -14.52
CA GLU A 436 8.09 4.34 -14.55
C GLU A 436 8.52 2.90 -14.77
N PHE A 437 9.70 2.68 -15.36
CA PHE A 437 10.26 1.35 -15.51
C PHE A 437 11.71 1.33 -15.06
N ARG A 438 12.01 0.48 -14.07
CA ARG A 438 13.37 0.31 -13.55
C ARG A 438 13.65 -1.12 -13.15
N PHE A 439 14.93 -1.49 -13.20
CA PHE A 439 15.43 -2.62 -12.45
C PHE A 439 16.03 -2.13 -11.13
N ASN A 440 15.75 -2.83 -10.03
CA ASN A 440 16.41 -2.64 -8.74
C ASN A 440 17.18 -3.91 -8.40
N VAL A 441 18.48 -3.80 -8.14
CA VAL A 441 19.32 -4.91 -7.68
C VAL A 441 19.91 -4.52 -6.34
N GLN A 442 19.78 -5.38 -5.33
CA GLN A 442 20.16 -5.07 -3.96
C GLN A 442 20.76 -6.27 -3.24
N GLY A 443 21.81 -6.01 -2.45
CA GLY A 443 22.18 -6.83 -1.30
C GLY A 443 21.70 -6.16 -0.01
N LEU A 444 21.01 -6.91 0.83
CA LEU A 444 20.48 -6.51 2.13
C LEU A 444 21.11 -7.40 3.20
N TYR A 445 21.97 -6.84 4.02
CA TYR A 445 22.44 -7.48 5.24
C TYR A 445 21.47 -7.18 6.38
N LEU A 446 21.16 -8.18 7.18
CA LEU A 446 20.36 -8.09 8.38
C LEU A 446 21.16 -8.61 9.56
N LYS A 447 20.98 -7.97 10.71
CA LYS A 447 21.33 -8.51 12.01
C LYS A 447 20.09 -8.50 12.89
N ASP A 448 19.60 -9.69 13.21
CA ASP A 448 18.55 -9.97 14.20
C ASP A 448 17.26 -9.18 13.95
N SER A 449 16.78 -9.13 12.69
CA SER A 449 15.65 -8.28 12.30
C SER A 449 14.41 -8.48 13.19
N PRO A 450 13.84 -7.43 13.83
CA PRO A 450 12.70 -7.59 14.72
C PRO A 450 11.37 -7.60 13.96
N VAL A 451 11.40 -7.47 12.65
CA VAL A 451 10.23 -7.32 11.78
C VAL A 451 10.37 -8.25 10.58
N GLY A 452 9.25 -8.64 9.99
CA GLY A 452 9.28 -9.44 8.78
C GLY A 452 7.95 -10.11 8.45
N TYR A 453 7.69 -10.26 7.16
CA TYR A 453 6.49 -10.87 6.60
C TYR A 453 6.76 -11.28 5.15
N SER A 454 5.86 -12.07 4.55
CA SER A 454 6.14 -12.76 3.29
C SER A 454 6.37 -11.84 2.08
N SER A 455 5.88 -10.59 2.11
CA SER A 455 6.01 -9.64 1.00
C SER A 455 7.33 -8.85 0.97
N VAL A 456 8.15 -8.90 2.03
CA VAL A 456 9.43 -8.19 2.15
C VAL A 456 10.63 -9.15 2.13
N PRO A 457 11.86 -8.67 1.84
CA PRO A 457 13.04 -9.55 1.75
C PRO A 457 13.67 -9.91 3.12
N PHE A 458 12.97 -9.65 4.23
CA PHE A 458 13.45 -9.91 5.59
C PHE A 458 12.38 -10.64 6.42
N GLN A 459 12.83 -11.45 7.37
CA GLN A 459 12.00 -12.22 8.30
C GLN A 459 12.37 -11.83 9.74
N VAL A 460 11.44 -12.01 10.68
CA VAL A 460 11.73 -11.84 12.11
C VAL A 460 12.85 -12.82 12.51
N GLY A 461 13.86 -12.32 13.24
CA GLY A 461 15.09 -13.03 13.56
C GLY A 461 16.12 -13.10 12.43
N GLY A 462 15.82 -12.52 11.26
CA GLY A 462 16.67 -12.59 10.07
C GLY A 462 18.08 -12.06 10.34
N ASN A 463 19.08 -12.90 10.07
CA ASN A 463 20.50 -12.63 10.32
C ASN A 463 21.32 -13.23 9.16
N GLY A 464 21.99 -12.37 8.38
CA GLY A 464 22.70 -12.72 7.15
C GLY A 464 22.28 -11.89 5.93
N TRP A 465 22.74 -12.29 4.75
CA TRP A 465 22.46 -11.57 3.49
C TRP A 465 21.22 -12.09 2.74
N ALA A 466 20.40 -11.15 2.29
CA ALA A 466 19.38 -11.34 1.27
C ALA A 466 19.76 -10.60 -0.02
N PHE A 467 19.49 -11.22 -1.16
CA PHE A 467 19.69 -10.60 -2.47
C PHE A 467 18.36 -10.51 -3.20
N THR A 468 18.08 -9.36 -3.80
CA THR A 468 16.90 -9.13 -4.62
C THR A 468 17.25 -8.59 -5.99
N THR A 469 16.45 -8.97 -6.98
CA THR A 469 16.40 -8.33 -8.29
C THR A 469 14.96 -8.13 -8.68
N ASP A 470 14.56 -6.87 -8.80
CA ASP A 470 13.19 -6.47 -9.10
C ASP A 470 13.11 -5.80 -10.46
N MET A 471 12.15 -6.24 -11.28
CA MET A 471 11.74 -5.54 -12.50
C MET A 471 10.44 -4.80 -12.22
N VAL A 472 10.52 -3.49 -12.12
CA VAL A 472 9.47 -2.62 -11.57
C VAL A 472 8.78 -1.83 -12.67
N LEU A 473 7.45 -1.80 -12.64
CA LEU A 473 6.58 -0.96 -13.46
C LEU A 473 5.66 -0.14 -12.55
N ALA A 474 5.73 1.19 -12.66
CA ALA A 474 4.98 2.13 -11.84
C ALA A 474 4.52 3.33 -12.69
N PHE A 475 3.23 3.47 -12.97
CA PHE A 475 2.72 4.56 -13.80
C PHE A 475 1.44 5.22 -13.30
#